data_AF-A0A915DRJ3-F1
#
_entry.id   AF-A0A915DRJ3-F1
#
_cell.length_a   1.000
_cell.length_b   1.000
_cell.length_c   1.000
_cell.angle_alpha   90.00
_cell.angle_beta   90.00
_cell.angle_gamma   90.00
#
_symmetry.space_group_name_H-M   'P 1'
#
loop_
_entity.id
_entity.type
_entity.pdbx_description
1 polymer ?
#
loop_
_entity_poly.entity_id
_entity_poly.type
_entity_poly.pdbx_seq_one_letter_code
_entity_poly.pdbx_strand_id
1 'polypeptide(L)'
;MHVLKLLLLIFSFILLFKNNVSTPSKSIKFVQSAYNSAARILSAQRANILPSVTSYDSVPFTYQNGKIGFISDRSMPLVKMPKMQLGLFASHHEKLASLSHTKSNPSASFYPFAYSTFISQNKSAPCQNEGAVDIDMIISERLTFKRNVIIITDMEPDDRIALAVVAARMADKVLFVGTSVMNAERKAALAQKQFALFDSMKHVPVFAGTGGGKKVDITSTKAGESYSQEGTHILSAEELEQYSKEKTPKAKNYAQEALKSTFKIASNKGIKVKILLLAPPSDLVEFIEDEKYRETIEHIHIMGGWMEVKGSDEKHSTYNVNMDVNSSAKLMEYGKEISMTLYSSHAIKSAVWENCSTENRGKKAFPEGSINSKNCPQLIEMIFDKQVTCLKPIQIATKSWDNHLITMNTVMKDRIGVSNLGKQFTPADPLVVIGFLNPDMLINPKYVSVIIHVDDRTDQGYRIEVKEDKESKIRLVDINVRTFFDEMVDSFKQIVKQYKN
;
A
#
# COMPACT_ATOMS: atom_id res chain seq x y z
N MET A 1 -6.46 -45.93 15.15
CA MET A 1 -6.42 -45.07 16.36
C MET A 1 -5.29 -45.45 17.34
N HIS A 2 -4.99 -46.74 17.54
CA HIS A 2 -3.93 -47.19 18.47
C HIS A 2 -2.49 -46.88 18.01
N VAL A 3 -2.22 -46.94 16.70
CA VAL A 3 -0.88 -46.63 16.14
C VAL A 3 -0.51 -45.15 16.31
N LEU A 4 -1.46 -44.23 16.11
CA LEU A 4 -1.22 -42.79 16.28
C LEU A 4 -0.98 -42.40 17.75
N LYS A 5 -1.69 -43.04 18.69
CA LYS A 5 -1.46 -42.86 20.13
C LYS A 5 -0.04 -43.33 20.52
N LEU A 6 0.41 -44.45 19.96
CA LEU A 6 1.76 -44.98 20.20
C LEU A 6 2.85 -44.05 19.63
N LEU A 7 2.67 -43.54 18.41
CA LEU A 7 3.62 -42.61 17.78
C LEU A 7 3.73 -41.27 18.53
N LEU A 8 2.61 -40.71 19.00
CA LEU A 8 2.60 -39.50 19.81
C LEU A 8 3.27 -39.73 21.18
N LEU A 9 3.13 -40.92 21.76
CA LEU A 9 3.79 -41.26 23.02
C LEU A 9 5.32 -41.35 22.83
N ILE A 10 5.76 -42.02 21.76
CA ILE A 10 7.18 -42.16 21.40
C ILE A 10 7.81 -40.79 21.11
N PHE A 11 7.13 -39.95 20.33
CA PHE A 11 7.62 -38.61 20.00
C PHE A 11 7.73 -37.71 21.23
N SER A 12 6.77 -37.82 22.16
CA SER A 12 6.78 -37.10 23.44
C SER A 12 7.94 -37.56 24.34
N PHE A 13 8.25 -38.86 24.34
CA PHE A 13 9.40 -39.43 25.06
C PHE A 13 10.75 -38.94 24.49
N ILE A 14 10.87 -38.87 23.16
CA ILE A 14 12.08 -38.38 22.48
C ILE A 14 12.32 -36.90 22.80
N LEU A 15 11.27 -36.07 22.80
CA LEU A 15 11.37 -34.65 23.14
C LEU A 15 11.71 -34.40 24.61
N LEU A 16 11.21 -35.24 25.53
CA LEU A 16 11.56 -35.20 26.94
C LEU A 16 13.04 -35.50 27.19
N PHE A 17 13.59 -36.50 26.48
CA PHE A 17 15.00 -36.87 26.60
C PHE A 17 15.97 -35.89 25.92
N LYS A 18 15.57 -35.26 24.80
CA LYS A 18 16.45 -34.32 24.08
C LYS A 18 16.59 -32.95 24.75
N ASN A 19 15.60 -32.52 25.55
CA ASN A 19 15.53 -31.14 26.03
C ASN A 19 15.83 -30.94 27.52
N ASN A 20 16.30 -31.96 28.26
CA ASN A 20 16.67 -31.86 29.68
C ASN A 20 15.67 -31.04 30.54
N VAL A 21 14.37 -31.26 30.32
CA VAL A 21 13.32 -30.47 30.96
C VAL A 21 13.13 -30.96 32.39
N SER A 22 13.71 -30.24 33.35
CA SER A 22 13.82 -30.62 34.76
C SER A 22 12.55 -30.45 35.60
N THR A 23 11.36 -30.24 35.02
CA THR A 23 10.11 -30.14 35.80
C THR A 23 8.92 -30.85 35.12
N PRO A 24 8.29 -31.86 35.76
CA PRO A 24 7.20 -32.66 35.19
C PRO A 24 5.96 -31.88 34.76
N SER A 25 5.68 -30.73 35.39
CA SER A 25 4.44 -29.96 35.20
C SER A 25 4.34 -29.25 33.85
N LYS A 26 5.48 -28.85 33.25
CA LYS A 26 5.51 -28.21 31.92
C LYS A 26 5.34 -29.23 30.79
N SER A 27 5.87 -30.43 30.96
CA SER A 27 5.78 -31.53 29.99
C SER A 27 4.35 -32.06 29.86
N ILE A 28 3.62 -32.15 30.97
CA ILE A 28 2.20 -32.57 30.96
C ILE A 28 1.34 -31.57 30.20
N LYS A 29 1.52 -30.25 30.41
CA LYS A 29 0.77 -29.21 29.70
C LYS A 29 1.04 -29.22 28.19
N PHE A 30 2.28 -29.48 27.79
CA PHE A 30 2.66 -29.59 26.38
C PHE A 30 2.01 -30.80 25.70
N VAL A 31 2.07 -31.98 26.33
CA VAL A 31 1.44 -33.21 25.81
C VAL A 31 -0.09 -33.05 25.74
N GLN A 32 -0.70 -32.42 26.75
CA GLN A 32 -2.14 -32.12 26.75
C GLN A 32 -2.54 -31.19 25.60
N SER A 33 -1.73 -30.16 25.32
CA SER A 33 -1.97 -29.21 24.23
C SER A 33 -1.84 -29.87 22.84
N ALA A 34 -0.82 -30.71 22.66
CA ALA A 34 -0.62 -31.48 21.42
C ALA A 34 -1.75 -32.49 21.19
N TYR A 35 -2.19 -33.18 22.25
CA TYR A 35 -3.33 -34.10 22.20
C TYR A 35 -4.63 -33.39 21.82
N ASN A 36 -4.91 -32.25 22.44
CA ASN A 36 -6.11 -31.46 22.15
C ASN A 36 -6.11 -30.92 20.70
N SER A 37 -4.95 -30.54 20.18
CA SER A 37 -4.80 -30.07 18.80
C SER A 37 -5.02 -31.21 17.80
N ALA A 38 -4.46 -32.39 18.06
CA ALA A 38 -4.68 -33.59 17.24
C ALA A 38 -6.15 -34.05 17.26
N ALA A 39 -6.81 -33.99 18.43
CA ALA A 39 -8.23 -34.32 18.56
C ALA A 39 -9.13 -33.36 17.77
N ARG A 40 -8.82 -32.05 17.74
CA ARG A 40 -9.55 -31.07 16.93
C ARG A 40 -9.40 -31.33 15.43
N ILE A 41 -8.20 -31.64 14.96
CA ILE A 41 -7.93 -31.95 13.55
C ILE A 41 -8.70 -33.21 13.13
N LEU A 42 -8.70 -34.26 13.96
CA LEU A 42 -9.43 -35.50 13.69
C LEU A 42 -10.95 -35.30 13.72
N SER A 43 -11.47 -34.44 14.61
CA SER A 43 -12.88 -34.06 14.66
C SER A 43 -13.29 -33.30 13.40
N ALA A 44 -12.46 -32.34 12.95
CA ALA A 44 -12.68 -31.58 11.72
C ALA A 44 -12.63 -32.47 10.47
N GLN A 45 -11.73 -33.47 10.41
CA GLN A 45 -11.70 -34.45 9.32
C GLN A 45 -12.92 -35.37 9.31
N ARG A 46 -13.40 -35.83 10.48
CA ARG A 46 -14.64 -36.63 10.57
C ARG A 46 -15.89 -35.86 10.19
N ALA A 47 -15.88 -34.54 10.37
CA ALA A 47 -16.96 -33.65 9.97
C ALA A 47 -16.88 -33.22 8.48
N ASN A 48 -15.97 -33.78 7.67
CA ASN A 48 -15.69 -33.37 6.29
C ASN A 48 -15.33 -31.87 6.12
N ILE A 49 -14.83 -31.24 7.18
CA ILE A 49 -14.43 -29.82 7.17
C ILE A 49 -13.01 -29.66 6.58
N LEU A 50 -12.22 -30.74 6.54
CA LEU A 50 -10.90 -30.79 5.91
C LEU A 50 -10.87 -31.92 4.85
N PRO A 51 -10.23 -31.71 3.69
CA PRO A 51 -10.11 -32.75 2.66
C PRO A 51 -9.31 -33.96 3.17
N SER A 52 -9.67 -35.16 2.71
CA SER A 52 -8.96 -36.39 3.04
C SER A 52 -7.56 -36.36 2.44
N VAL A 53 -6.54 -36.47 3.29
CA VAL A 53 -5.15 -36.59 2.82
C VAL A 53 -4.95 -38.04 2.38
N THR A 54 -5.05 -38.28 1.08
CA THR A 54 -4.65 -39.55 0.47
C THR A 54 -3.51 -39.30 -0.51
N SER A 55 -2.45 -40.11 -0.35
CA SER A 55 -1.19 -40.17 -1.11
C SER A 55 -0.17 -39.04 -0.89
N TYR A 56 0.93 -39.37 -0.21
CA TYR A 56 2.27 -38.85 -0.53
C TYR A 56 3.02 -40.02 -1.18
N ASP A 57 3.43 -39.84 -2.45
CA ASP A 57 4.37 -40.74 -3.08
C ASP A 57 5.71 -40.69 -2.33
N SER A 58 6.24 -41.87 -2.06
CA SER A 58 7.45 -42.07 -1.26
C SER A 58 8.70 -41.77 -2.08
N VAL A 59 9.52 -40.83 -1.60
CA VAL A 59 10.90 -40.64 -2.09
C VAL A 59 11.80 -41.64 -1.33
N PRO A 60 12.65 -42.45 -2.00
CA PRO A 60 13.52 -43.37 -1.31
C PRO A 60 14.69 -42.61 -0.67
N PHE A 61 14.96 -42.91 0.60
CA PHE A 61 16.16 -42.50 1.32
C PHE A 61 16.97 -43.75 1.67
N THR A 62 18.30 -43.65 1.62
CA THR A 62 19.20 -44.64 2.24
C THR A 62 19.97 -44.02 3.38
N TYR A 63 20.11 -44.78 4.47
CA TYR A 63 20.81 -44.37 5.68
C TYR A 63 22.11 -45.18 5.80
N GLN A 64 23.26 -44.51 5.66
CA GLN A 64 24.57 -45.09 5.98
C GLN A 64 25.41 -44.05 6.74
N ASN A 65 26.03 -44.49 7.84
CA ASN A 65 26.95 -43.70 8.68
C ASN A 65 26.45 -42.31 9.10
N GLY A 66 25.18 -42.22 9.52
CA GLY A 66 24.67 -41.05 10.25
C GLY A 66 24.43 -39.79 9.41
N LYS A 67 24.35 -39.89 8.08
CA LYS A 67 23.93 -38.78 7.20
C LYS A 67 22.80 -39.23 6.26
N ILE A 68 21.83 -38.33 6.06
CA ILE A 68 20.72 -38.48 5.10
C ILE A 68 21.12 -37.74 3.82
N GLY A 69 21.11 -38.42 2.68
CA GLY A 69 21.35 -37.84 1.35
C GLY A 69 20.14 -38.03 0.43
N PHE A 70 19.93 -37.07 -0.48
CA PHE A 70 18.91 -37.15 -1.53
C PHE A 70 19.53 -37.67 -2.83
N ILE A 71 18.81 -38.55 -3.54
CA ILE A 71 19.19 -39.00 -4.89
C ILE A 71 18.69 -37.95 -5.88
N SER A 72 19.59 -37.19 -6.52
CA SER A 72 19.23 -36.38 -7.69
C SER A 72 19.58 -37.15 -8.96
N ASP A 73 18.57 -37.68 -9.62
CA ASP A 73 18.70 -38.23 -10.96
C ASP A 73 18.49 -37.10 -11.97
N ARG A 74 19.55 -36.73 -12.70
CA ARG A 74 19.51 -36.17 -14.07
C ARG A 74 20.92 -35.88 -14.57
N SER A 75 21.38 -36.78 -15.41
CA SER A 75 22.38 -36.56 -16.44
C SER A 75 21.90 -35.50 -17.44
N MET A 76 22.77 -34.55 -17.79
CA MET A 76 22.71 -33.83 -19.06
C MET A 76 24.12 -33.60 -19.62
N PRO A 77 24.28 -33.59 -20.95
CA PRO A 77 25.57 -33.75 -21.61
C PRO A 77 26.41 -32.47 -21.63
N LEU A 78 27.72 -32.67 -21.56
CA LEU A 78 28.76 -31.67 -21.83
C LEU A 78 28.63 -31.12 -23.26
N VAL A 79 28.28 -29.84 -23.38
CA VAL A 79 28.46 -29.07 -24.62
C VAL A 79 29.76 -28.26 -24.50
N LYS A 80 30.71 -28.58 -25.38
CA LYS A 80 31.98 -27.86 -25.56
C LYS A 80 31.70 -26.45 -26.12
N MET A 81 32.24 -25.41 -25.49
CA MET A 81 32.39 -24.09 -26.12
C MET A 81 33.73 -24.01 -26.88
N PRO A 82 33.76 -23.43 -28.09
CA PRO A 82 35.01 -23.10 -28.76
C PRO A 82 35.56 -21.75 -28.29
N LYS A 83 36.89 -21.70 -28.11
CA LYS A 83 37.72 -20.50 -27.97
C LYS A 83 37.86 -19.80 -29.32
N MET A 84 37.74 -18.47 -29.34
CA MET A 84 38.36 -17.48 -30.27
C MET A 84 37.67 -16.12 -30.02
N GLN A 85 38.28 -14.93 -30.11
CA GLN A 85 39.66 -14.48 -30.33
C GLN A 85 39.69 -12.97 -29.95
N LEU A 86 40.80 -12.51 -29.37
CA LEU A 86 41.13 -11.09 -29.20
C LEU A 86 41.51 -10.45 -30.55
N GLY A 87 41.07 -9.22 -30.78
CA GLY A 87 41.61 -8.31 -31.81
C GLY A 87 41.06 -6.90 -31.57
N LEU A 88 41.83 -6.00 -30.95
CA LEU A 88 42.69 -4.99 -31.61
C LEU A 88 41.93 -4.07 -32.58
N PHE A 89 41.73 -2.82 -32.17
CA PHE A 89 42.01 -1.66 -33.01
C PHE A 89 42.36 -0.46 -32.11
N ALA A 90 43.62 -0.06 -32.19
CA ALA A 90 44.08 1.28 -31.86
C ALA A 90 44.28 2.03 -33.19
N SER A 91 44.03 3.35 -33.20
CA SER A 91 45.05 4.37 -33.51
C SER A 91 44.48 5.67 -34.12
N HIS A 92 45.27 6.74 -33.91
CA HIS A 92 45.26 8.10 -34.52
C HIS A 92 44.24 9.09 -33.92
N HIS A 93 44.60 10.26 -33.40
CA HIS A 93 45.69 11.19 -33.74
C HIS A 93 46.30 11.94 -32.52
N GLU A 94 47.58 12.28 -32.65
CA GLU A 94 48.41 13.10 -31.77
C GLU A 94 48.14 14.63 -31.86
N LYS A 95 48.73 15.35 -30.87
CA LYS A 95 49.43 16.67 -30.93
C LYS A 95 48.63 17.97 -30.70
N LEU A 96 48.83 18.61 -29.53
CA LEU A 96 49.79 19.73 -29.31
C LEU A 96 49.58 20.39 -27.92
N ALA A 97 50.70 20.81 -27.32
CA ALA A 97 50.78 21.59 -26.09
C ALA A 97 50.94 23.09 -26.40
N SER A 98 50.34 23.98 -25.59
CA SER A 98 50.95 25.20 -25.01
C SER A 98 49.93 26.24 -24.52
N LEU A 99 50.14 26.73 -23.29
CA LEU A 99 49.97 28.11 -22.77
C LEU A 99 48.66 28.89 -23.05
N SER A 100 47.96 29.29 -21.98
CA SER A 100 47.83 30.70 -21.51
C SER A 100 46.51 30.97 -20.75
N HIS A 101 46.62 31.84 -19.76
CA HIS A 101 45.53 32.38 -18.95
C HIS A 101 44.40 33.00 -19.80
N THR A 102 43.13 32.74 -19.45
CA THR A 102 42.12 33.76 -19.10
C THR A 102 40.74 33.15 -18.84
N LYS A 103 39.96 33.87 -18.02
CA LYS A 103 38.60 33.57 -17.55
C LYS A 103 37.60 33.32 -18.69
N SER A 104 36.82 32.25 -18.57
CA SER A 104 35.37 32.24 -18.88
C SER A 104 34.75 30.91 -18.49
N ASN A 105 33.77 30.93 -17.59
CA ASN A 105 32.64 29.98 -17.64
C ASN A 105 31.74 30.43 -18.81
N PRO A 106 30.94 29.57 -19.49
CA PRO A 106 30.11 28.56 -18.83
C PRO A 106 29.93 27.22 -19.60
N SER A 107 29.10 26.37 -19.00
CA SER A 107 28.31 25.28 -19.59
C SER A 107 28.82 23.84 -19.41
N ALA A 108 28.10 23.16 -18.51
CA ALA A 108 27.41 21.90 -18.73
C ALA A 108 28.20 20.76 -19.40
N SER A 109 28.57 19.78 -18.59
CA SER A 109 27.97 18.43 -18.63
C SER A 109 28.80 17.48 -17.77
N PHE A 110 28.12 16.46 -17.24
CA PHE A 110 28.60 15.33 -16.46
C PHE A 110 28.34 15.37 -14.94
N TYR A 111 27.79 14.23 -14.50
CA TYR A 111 27.24 13.81 -13.22
C TYR A 111 25.72 13.97 -13.05
N PRO A 112 25.01 12.94 -12.51
CA PRO A 112 25.52 12.05 -11.45
C PRO A 112 25.32 10.52 -11.65
N PHE A 113 26.35 9.77 -11.26
CA PHE A 113 26.27 8.38 -10.77
C PHE A 113 26.77 8.41 -9.32
N ALA A 114 25.95 8.86 -8.37
CA ALA A 114 26.35 8.91 -6.96
C ALA A 114 25.19 8.77 -5.95
N TYR A 115 24.03 8.27 -6.35
CA TYR A 115 22.91 8.06 -5.42
C TYR A 115 22.42 6.60 -5.32
N SER A 116 22.78 5.71 -6.27
CA SER A 116 22.42 4.29 -6.16
C SER A 116 23.25 3.55 -5.12
N THR A 117 24.47 4.00 -4.83
CA THR A 117 25.40 3.30 -3.91
C THR A 117 25.14 3.60 -2.43
N PHE A 118 24.43 4.68 -2.09
CA PHE A 118 24.17 5.02 -0.69
C PHE A 118 23.04 4.20 -0.07
N ILE A 119 22.15 3.64 -0.90
CA ILE A 119 21.03 2.81 -0.43
C ILE A 119 21.32 1.31 -0.61
N SER A 120 22.15 0.91 -1.59
CA SER A 120 22.33 -0.51 -1.93
C SER A 120 23.44 -1.26 -1.17
N GLN A 121 24.14 -0.63 -0.22
CA GLN A 121 25.22 -1.29 0.55
C GLN A 121 25.02 -1.37 2.07
N ASN A 122 23.88 -0.91 2.61
CA ASN A 122 23.52 -1.22 3.99
C ASN A 122 22.93 -2.63 4.07
N LYS A 123 23.81 -3.60 4.22
CA LYS A 123 23.47 -4.92 4.79
C LYS A 123 22.69 -4.69 6.08
N SER A 124 21.42 -5.12 6.10
CA SER A 124 20.62 -5.44 7.29
C SER A 124 21.02 -4.70 8.58
N ALA A 125 20.35 -3.56 8.81
CA ALA A 125 20.46 -2.57 9.89
C ALA A 125 21.73 -1.69 9.88
N PRO A 126 21.56 -0.34 9.80
CA PRO A 126 21.86 0.49 10.97
C PRO A 126 21.04 1.81 11.05
N CYS A 127 20.23 2.02 12.10
CA CYS A 127 19.70 3.35 12.47
C CYS A 127 20.38 3.90 13.73
N GLN A 128 21.70 3.75 13.86
CA GLN A 128 22.44 4.26 15.03
C GLN A 128 23.69 5.10 14.72
N ASN A 129 23.96 5.39 13.45
CA ASN A 129 24.91 6.44 13.06
C ASN A 129 24.21 7.39 12.06
N GLU A 130 23.20 8.12 12.56
CA GLU A 130 22.42 9.04 11.75
C GLU A 130 23.19 10.35 11.55
N GLY A 131 23.78 10.53 10.37
CA GLY A 131 23.76 11.87 9.78
C GLY A 131 22.29 12.25 9.64
N ALA A 132 21.84 13.30 10.33
CA ALA A 132 20.45 13.74 10.28
C ALA A 132 20.05 13.90 8.80
N VAL A 133 19.00 13.18 8.38
CA VAL A 133 18.46 13.30 7.02
C VAL A 133 18.00 14.75 6.84
N ASP A 134 18.67 15.49 5.96
CA ASP A 134 18.32 16.88 5.67
C ASP A 134 17.12 16.92 4.71
N ILE A 135 15.92 16.99 5.30
CA ILE A 135 14.66 17.05 4.55
C ILE A 135 14.56 18.34 3.73
N ASP A 136 15.05 19.47 4.25
CA ASP A 136 15.07 20.74 3.52
C ASP A 136 15.87 20.60 2.22
N MET A 137 17.04 19.95 2.28
CA MET A 137 17.86 19.65 1.10
C MET A 137 17.14 18.74 0.12
N ILE A 138 16.59 17.60 0.58
CA ILE A 138 15.87 16.64 -0.28
C ILE A 138 14.71 17.31 -1.01
N ILE A 139 13.91 18.11 -0.30
CA ILE A 139 12.77 18.83 -0.89
C ILE A 139 13.26 19.92 -1.84
N SER A 140 14.29 20.69 -1.47
CA SER A 140 14.81 21.78 -2.31
C SER A 140 15.31 21.29 -3.66
N GLU A 141 16.00 20.14 -3.71
CA GLU A 141 16.53 19.55 -4.94
C GLU A 141 15.43 18.97 -5.85
N ARG A 142 14.39 18.39 -5.25
CA ARG A 142 13.34 17.68 -6.00
C ARG A 142 12.18 18.56 -6.42
N LEU A 143 11.86 19.59 -5.64
CA LEU A 143 10.71 20.46 -5.89
C LEU A 143 10.94 21.33 -7.13
N THR A 144 10.13 21.07 -8.15
CA THR A 144 10.12 21.79 -9.43
C THR A 144 8.68 21.96 -9.92
N PHE A 145 8.45 22.78 -10.96
CA PHE A 145 7.14 22.90 -11.59
C PHE A 145 6.58 21.58 -12.15
N LYS A 146 7.46 20.63 -12.50
CA LYS A 146 7.05 19.30 -12.99
C LYS A 146 6.83 18.31 -11.84
N ARG A 147 7.53 18.49 -10.73
CA ARG A 147 7.57 17.57 -9.59
C ARG A 147 7.08 18.28 -8.33
N ASN A 148 5.76 18.36 -8.21
CA ASN A 148 5.03 19.14 -7.22
C ASN A 148 3.78 18.40 -6.68
N VAL A 149 3.69 17.09 -6.87
CA VAL A 149 2.60 16.26 -6.33
C VAL A 149 3.03 15.58 -5.03
N ILE A 150 2.25 15.77 -3.98
CA ILE A 150 2.37 15.08 -2.70
C ILE A 150 1.26 14.05 -2.61
N ILE A 151 1.58 12.86 -2.12
CA ILE A 151 0.58 11.81 -1.88
C ILE A 151 0.60 11.47 -0.40
N ILE A 152 -0.55 11.50 0.26
CA ILE A 152 -0.71 11.08 1.66
C ILE A 152 -1.61 9.85 1.66
N THR A 153 -1.13 8.75 2.24
CA THR A 153 -1.69 7.40 2.09
C THR A 153 -1.61 6.62 3.39
N ASP A 154 -2.45 5.62 3.57
CA ASP A 154 -2.41 4.74 4.72
C ASP A 154 -2.14 3.27 4.33
N MET A 155 -1.74 3.02 3.08
CA MET A 155 -1.14 1.76 2.61
C MET A 155 -2.02 0.51 2.79
N GLU A 156 -3.33 0.69 2.85
CA GLU A 156 -4.32 -0.37 2.67
C GLU A 156 -4.25 -0.94 1.22
N PRO A 157 -4.91 -2.06 0.92
CA PRO A 157 -4.76 -2.69 -0.39
C PRO A 157 -5.10 -1.79 -1.59
N ASP A 158 -6.09 -0.91 -1.47
CA ASP A 158 -6.49 0.02 -2.51
C ASP A 158 -5.53 1.21 -2.67
N ASP A 159 -4.91 1.72 -1.59
CA ASP A 159 -3.80 2.68 -1.73
C ASP A 159 -2.66 2.08 -2.57
N ARG A 160 -2.32 0.81 -2.31
CA ARG A 160 -1.23 0.14 -3.03
C ARG A 160 -1.51 0.01 -4.51
N ILE A 161 -2.78 -0.19 -4.87
CA ILE A 161 -3.25 -0.19 -6.26
C ILE A 161 -3.16 1.22 -6.82
N ALA A 162 -3.60 2.24 -6.09
CA ALA A 162 -3.49 3.64 -6.48
C ALA A 162 -2.02 4.04 -6.72
N LEU A 163 -1.10 3.62 -5.86
CA LEU A 163 0.34 3.85 -5.99
C LEU A 163 0.97 3.09 -7.17
N ALA A 164 0.45 1.92 -7.54
CA ALA A 164 0.87 1.24 -8.76
C ALA A 164 0.44 2.01 -10.02
N VAL A 165 -0.76 2.60 -10.02
CA VAL A 165 -1.23 3.51 -11.08
C VAL A 165 -0.32 4.75 -11.15
N VAL A 166 0.02 5.35 -10.01
CA VAL A 166 0.99 6.47 -9.92
C VAL A 166 2.33 6.08 -10.54
N ALA A 167 2.86 4.91 -10.18
CA ALA A 167 4.13 4.40 -10.69
C ALA A 167 4.15 4.27 -12.22
N ALA A 168 3.01 3.87 -12.81
CA ALA A 168 2.86 3.72 -14.25
C ALA A 168 2.67 5.05 -15.00
N ARG A 169 1.96 6.01 -14.39
CA ARG A 169 1.41 7.16 -15.14
C ARG A 169 1.99 8.53 -14.77
N MET A 170 2.55 8.70 -13.57
CA MET A 170 2.96 10.02 -13.08
C MET A 170 4.08 10.02 -12.03
N ALA A 171 4.91 8.99 -12.00
CA ALA A 171 6.03 8.87 -11.06
C ALA A 171 7.00 10.07 -11.10
N ASP A 172 7.16 10.69 -12.27
CA ASP A 172 8.00 11.87 -12.47
C ASP A 172 7.45 13.15 -11.81
N LYS A 173 6.14 13.19 -11.55
CA LYS A 173 5.45 14.32 -10.89
C LYS A 173 5.48 14.24 -9.37
N VAL A 174 5.72 13.06 -8.80
CA VAL A 174 5.69 12.84 -7.35
C VAL A 174 6.93 13.43 -6.69
N LEU A 175 6.68 14.36 -5.77
CA LEU A 175 7.68 14.97 -4.92
C LEU A 175 8.09 13.99 -3.81
N PHE A 176 7.12 13.57 -3.00
CA PHE A 176 7.26 12.58 -1.94
C PHE A 176 5.91 11.91 -1.62
N VAL A 177 5.96 10.82 -0.86
CA VAL A 177 4.79 10.12 -0.31
C VAL A 177 4.85 10.17 1.21
N GLY A 178 3.81 10.68 1.85
CA GLY A 178 3.63 10.65 3.29
C GLY A 178 2.74 9.47 3.68
N THR A 179 3.15 8.69 4.68
CA THR A 179 2.26 7.66 5.25
C THR A 179 1.64 8.17 6.54
N SER A 180 0.32 8.09 6.62
CA SER A 180 -0.44 8.50 7.81
C SER A 180 -1.16 7.31 8.43
N VAL A 181 -1.80 7.58 9.57
CA VAL A 181 -2.57 6.61 10.36
C VAL A 181 -1.69 5.50 10.95
N MET A 182 -2.14 4.94 12.08
CA MET A 182 -1.60 3.79 12.81
C MET A 182 -0.43 3.04 12.16
N ASN A 183 0.68 2.87 12.90
CA ASN A 183 1.91 2.25 12.41
C ASN A 183 2.49 2.96 11.16
N ALA A 184 2.43 4.29 11.11
CA ALA A 184 2.89 5.09 9.97
C ALA A 184 4.30 4.72 9.48
N GLU A 185 5.22 4.38 10.38
CA GLU A 185 6.59 3.92 10.03
C GLU A 185 6.59 2.56 9.33
N ARG A 186 5.77 1.61 9.80
CA ARG A 186 5.57 0.32 9.11
C ARG A 186 5.00 0.54 7.72
N LYS A 187 4.01 1.43 7.61
CA LYS A 187 3.40 1.82 6.33
C LYS A 187 4.44 2.47 5.40
N ALA A 188 5.30 3.34 5.92
CA ALA A 188 6.39 3.95 5.16
C ALA A 188 7.35 2.87 4.63
N ALA A 189 7.75 1.92 5.47
CA ALA A 189 8.58 0.79 5.06
C ALA A 189 7.91 -0.06 3.98
N LEU A 190 6.61 -0.34 4.11
CA LEU A 190 5.82 -1.07 3.11
C LEU A 190 5.77 -0.33 1.77
N ALA A 191 5.58 0.99 1.79
CA ALA A 191 5.59 1.82 0.59
C ALA A 191 6.96 1.81 -0.08
N GLN A 192 8.05 1.95 0.70
CA GLN A 192 9.42 1.87 0.19
C GLN A 192 9.73 0.50 -0.45
N LYS A 193 9.32 -0.61 0.18
CA LYS A 193 9.48 -1.96 -0.39
C LYS A 193 8.72 -2.11 -1.69
N GLN A 194 7.50 -1.56 -1.77
CA GLN A 194 6.73 -1.57 -3.01
C GLN A 194 7.41 -0.72 -4.09
N PHE A 195 7.87 0.49 -3.77
CA PHE A 195 8.52 1.39 -4.73
C PHE A 195 9.85 0.85 -5.24
N ALA A 196 10.58 0.10 -4.43
CA ALA A 196 11.80 -0.58 -4.86
C ALA A 196 11.55 -1.59 -6.00
N LEU A 197 10.31 -2.05 -6.19
CA LEU A 197 9.92 -2.94 -7.29
C LEU A 197 9.48 -2.20 -8.55
N PHE A 198 9.31 -0.88 -8.50
CA PHE A 198 8.97 -0.04 -9.65
C PHE A 198 10.15 0.89 -9.96
N ASP A 199 10.79 0.71 -11.12
CA ASP A 199 11.97 1.50 -11.52
C ASP A 199 11.71 3.01 -11.52
N SER A 200 10.48 3.41 -11.82
CA SER A 200 10.04 4.80 -11.85
C SER A 200 9.88 5.43 -10.47
N MET A 201 9.63 4.63 -9.43
CA MET A 201 9.32 5.10 -8.06
C MET A 201 10.46 4.92 -7.06
N LYS A 202 11.50 4.14 -7.37
CA LYS A 202 12.61 3.83 -6.43
C LYS A 202 13.34 5.05 -5.84
N HIS A 203 13.21 6.22 -6.47
CA HIS A 203 13.81 7.48 -6.03
C HIS A 203 12.83 8.43 -5.36
N VAL A 204 11.56 8.06 -5.22
CA VAL A 204 10.55 8.87 -4.54
C VAL A 204 10.73 8.69 -3.04
N PRO A 205 11.04 9.76 -2.28
CA PRO A 205 11.16 9.67 -0.83
C PRO A 205 9.80 9.36 -0.21
N VAL A 206 9.84 8.53 0.83
CA VAL A 206 8.67 8.17 1.65
C VAL A 206 8.95 8.59 3.07
N PHE A 207 8.04 9.36 3.66
CA PHE A 207 8.16 9.88 5.01
C PHE A 207 7.01 9.36 5.88
N ALA A 208 7.35 8.90 7.08
CA ALA A 208 6.35 8.51 8.07
C ALA A 208 5.76 9.75 8.74
N GLY A 209 4.43 9.80 8.84
CA GLY A 209 3.69 10.80 9.58
C GLY A 209 3.45 10.41 11.03
N THR A 210 2.54 11.14 11.67
CA THR A 210 2.21 11.03 13.10
C THR A 210 1.49 9.75 13.48
N GLY A 211 0.83 9.08 12.52
CA GLY A 211 -0.06 7.97 12.78
C GLY A 211 -1.51 8.37 13.09
N GLY A 212 -1.86 9.65 12.90
CA GLY A 212 -3.23 10.15 12.95
C GLY A 212 -3.76 10.48 14.36
N GLY A 213 -5.06 10.75 14.42
CA GLY A 213 -5.78 11.17 15.63
C GLY A 213 -5.94 10.07 16.69
N LYS A 214 -6.54 10.45 17.82
CA LYS A 214 -6.86 9.51 18.91
C LYS A 214 -7.84 8.44 18.38
N LYS A 215 -7.55 7.17 18.65
CA LYS A 215 -8.43 6.04 18.29
C LYS A 215 -9.85 6.27 18.80
N VAL A 216 -10.83 6.02 17.93
CA VAL A 216 -12.26 6.17 18.23
C VAL A 216 -12.96 4.86 17.90
N ASP A 217 -13.77 4.36 18.84
CA ASP A 217 -14.58 3.15 18.64
C ASP A 217 -15.75 3.43 17.67
N ILE A 218 -15.46 3.39 16.37
CA ILE A 218 -16.42 3.54 15.27
C ILE A 218 -16.31 2.29 14.40
N THR A 219 -17.45 1.79 13.90
CA THR A 219 -17.48 0.50 13.19
C THR A 219 -16.55 0.45 11.97
N SER A 220 -16.47 1.56 11.23
CA SER A 220 -15.63 1.62 10.03
C SER A 220 -14.12 1.59 10.33
N THR A 221 -13.67 2.06 11.50
CA THR A 221 -12.24 2.14 11.85
C THR A 221 -11.68 0.82 12.39
N LYS A 222 -12.55 -0.03 12.95
CA LYS A 222 -12.17 -1.29 13.62
C LYS A 222 -11.30 -2.21 12.76
N ALA A 223 -11.57 -2.27 11.45
CA ALA A 223 -10.83 -3.12 10.53
C ALA A 223 -9.35 -2.72 10.49
N GLY A 224 -9.05 -1.46 10.19
CA GLY A 224 -7.68 -0.93 10.23
C GLY A 224 -7.07 -1.03 11.63
N GLU A 225 -7.83 -0.72 12.69
CA GLU A 225 -7.32 -0.69 14.07
C GLU A 225 -6.85 -2.05 14.60
N SER A 226 -7.45 -3.13 14.12
CA SER A 226 -7.19 -4.49 14.58
C SER A 226 -6.33 -5.31 13.62
N TYR A 227 -5.85 -4.71 12.52
CA TYR A 227 -5.13 -5.42 11.47
C TYR A 227 -3.68 -5.77 11.84
N SER A 228 -3.54 -6.76 12.73
CA SER A 228 -2.25 -7.21 13.25
C SER A 228 -1.33 -7.86 12.20
N GLN A 229 -1.89 -8.33 11.08
CA GLN A 229 -1.16 -9.00 10.00
C GLN A 229 -0.64 -8.04 8.91
N GLU A 230 -0.79 -6.73 9.13
CA GLU A 230 -0.29 -5.71 8.21
C GLU A 230 1.23 -5.89 7.96
N GLY A 231 1.58 -6.07 6.69
CA GLY A 231 2.96 -6.23 6.23
C GLY A 231 3.53 -7.64 6.33
N THR A 232 2.79 -8.60 6.88
CA THR A 232 3.20 -10.02 6.88
C THR A 232 3.46 -10.50 5.46
N HIS A 233 4.57 -11.21 5.27
CA HIS A 233 5.08 -11.70 3.96
C HIS A 233 5.57 -10.61 2.98
N ILE A 234 5.57 -9.34 3.39
CA ILE A 234 6.19 -8.23 2.63
C ILE A 234 7.45 -7.75 3.37
N LEU A 235 7.33 -7.56 4.68
CA LEU A 235 8.44 -7.25 5.59
C LEU A 235 8.99 -8.54 6.23
N SER A 236 10.26 -8.51 6.62
CA SER A 236 10.88 -9.59 7.40
C SER A 236 10.30 -9.67 8.81
N ALA A 237 10.49 -10.81 9.49
CA ALA A 237 10.03 -10.97 10.86
C ALA A 237 10.71 -9.97 11.81
N GLU A 238 11.99 -9.68 11.58
CA GLU A 238 12.76 -8.69 12.33
C GLU A 238 12.25 -7.27 12.09
N GLU A 239 11.95 -6.90 10.84
CA GLU A 239 11.34 -5.60 10.49
C GLU A 239 9.96 -5.46 11.18
N LEU A 240 9.11 -6.47 11.09
CA LEU A 240 7.80 -6.48 11.75
C LEU A 240 7.92 -6.39 13.28
N GLU A 241 8.89 -7.11 13.85
CA GLU A 241 9.13 -7.10 15.29
C GLU A 241 9.61 -5.72 15.75
N GLN A 242 10.51 -5.07 15.00
CA GLN A 242 10.96 -3.70 15.25
C GLN A 242 9.77 -2.74 15.32
N TYR A 243 8.91 -2.73 14.29
CA TYR A 243 7.69 -1.89 14.25
C TYR A 243 6.56 -2.35 15.18
N SER A 244 6.78 -3.37 16.02
CA SER A 244 5.82 -3.84 17.03
C SER A 244 6.30 -3.60 18.47
N LYS A 245 7.63 -3.64 18.68
CA LYS A 245 8.29 -3.40 19.97
C LYS A 245 8.40 -1.92 20.30
N GLU A 246 8.48 -1.09 19.27
CA GLU A 246 8.32 0.35 19.39
C GLU A 246 6.87 0.64 19.81
N LYS A 247 6.62 0.64 21.13
CA LYS A 247 5.44 1.25 21.76
C LYS A 247 5.49 2.75 21.45
N THR A 248 5.19 3.14 20.21
CA THR A 248 5.20 4.51 19.70
C THR A 248 6.21 5.40 20.44
N PRO A 249 7.53 5.28 20.17
CA PRO A 249 8.32 6.49 20.11
C PRO A 249 7.51 7.43 19.21
N LYS A 250 7.30 8.69 19.60
CA LYS A 250 6.68 9.68 18.70
C LYS A 250 7.37 9.50 17.36
N ALA A 251 6.67 8.92 16.37
CA ALA A 251 7.26 8.65 15.07
C ALA A 251 7.95 9.94 14.68
N LYS A 252 9.24 9.88 14.34
CA LYS A 252 9.93 11.10 13.92
C LYS A 252 9.10 11.65 12.79
N ASN A 253 8.59 12.86 12.98
CA ASN A 253 7.44 13.36 12.25
C ASN A 253 7.83 13.86 10.85
N TYR A 254 8.44 12.97 10.09
CA TYR A 254 9.17 13.28 8.88
C TYR A 254 8.22 13.73 7.78
N ALA A 255 6.98 13.22 7.74
CA ALA A 255 5.99 13.69 6.76
C ALA A 255 5.60 15.14 7.02
N GLN A 256 5.40 15.51 8.28
CA GLN A 256 5.10 16.88 8.67
C GLN A 256 6.26 17.84 8.42
N GLU A 257 7.49 17.45 8.77
CA GLU A 257 8.68 18.23 8.43
C GLU A 257 8.82 18.38 6.91
N ALA A 258 8.60 17.32 6.13
CA ALA A 258 8.61 17.39 4.67
C ALA A 258 7.53 18.31 4.10
N LEU A 259 6.32 18.32 4.67
CA LEU A 259 5.24 19.24 4.31
C LEU A 259 5.65 20.69 4.59
N LYS A 260 6.16 20.97 5.79
CA LYS A 260 6.65 22.29 6.21
C LYS A 260 7.77 22.79 5.30
N SER A 261 8.78 21.97 5.05
CA SER A 261 9.87 22.27 4.10
C SER A 261 9.32 22.56 2.71
N THR A 262 8.36 21.74 2.26
CA THR A 262 7.73 21.91 0.94
C THR A 262 7.01 23.24 0.84
N PHE A 263 6.12 23.60 1.77
CA PHE A 263 5.38 24.86 1.70
C PHE A 263 6.30 26.08 1.81
N LYS A 264 7.31 26.03 2.68
CA LYS A 264 8.32 27.09 2.81
C LYS A 264 9.07 27.31 1.49
N ILE A 265 9.61 26.24 0.90
CA ILE A 265 10.40 26.32 -0.33
C ILE A 265 9.52 26.65 -1.54
N ALA A 266 8.33 26.05 -1.63
CA ALA A 266 7.36 26.29 -2.70
C ALA A 266 6.90 27.75 -2.71
N SER A 267 6.58 28.33 -1.55
CA SER A 267 6.24 29.74 -1.39
C SER A 267 7.37 30.64 -1.91
N ASN A 268 8.62 30.36 -1.52
CA ASN A 268 9.79 31.13 -1.97
C ASN A 268 10.06 31.00 -3.47
N LYS A 269 9.76 29.84 -4.07
CA LYS A 269 9.96 29.56 -5.50
C LYS A 269 8.74 29.94 -6.38
N GLY A 270 7.62 30.36 -5.79
CA GLY A 270 6.37 30.59 -6.51
C GLY A 270 5.78 29.32 -7.15
N ILE A 271 6.11 28.14 -6.62
CA ILE A 271 5.60 26.85 -7.11
C ILE A 271 4.32 26.53 -6.34
N LYS A 272 3.26 26.14 -7.06
CA LYS A 272 2.05 25.60 -6.43
C LYS A 272 2.16 24.08 -6.33
N VAL A 273 1.61 23.50 -5.26
CA VAL A 273 1.67 22.06 -4.98
C VAL A 273 0.29 21.40 -5.08
N LYS A 274 0.25 20.18 -5.58
CA LYS A 274 -0.96 19.36 -5.68
C LYS A 274 -0.89 18.25 -4.65
N ILE A 275 -2.02 17.95 -4.02
CA ILE A 275 -2.08 16.93 -2.97
C ILE A 275 -3.10 15.88 -3.35
N LEU A 276 -2.69 14.60 -3.35
CA LEU A 276 -3.58 13.45 -3.40
C LEU A 276 -3.71 12.92 -1.97
N LEU A 277 -4.87 13.13 -1.38
CA LEU A 277 -5.18 12.76 0.00
C LEU A 277 -5.99 11.47 -0.02
N LEU A 278 -5.30 10.34 0.11
CA LEU A 278 -5.85 8.98 0.15
C LEU A 278 -6.15 8.51 1.59
N ALA A 279 -5.59 9.22 2.56
CA ALA A 279 -5.73 8.98 3.99
C ALA A 279 -6.29 10.21 4.72
N PRO A 280 -6.54 10.16 6.03
CA PRO A 280 -6.95 11.34 6.81
C PRO A 280 -5.92 12.47 6.72
N PRO A 281 -6.35 13.75 6.77
CA PRO A 281 -5.45 14.90 6.59
C PRO A 281 -4.68 15.29 7.86
N SER A 282 -4.47 14.36 8.80
CA SER A 282 -3.85 14.62 10.11
C SER A 282 -2.53 15.38 10.01
N ASP A 283 -1.63 14.91 9.13
CA ASP A 283 -0.31 15.50 8.97
C ASP A 283 -0.33 16.80 8.13
N LEU A 284 -1.39 17.02 7.36
CA LEU A 284 -1.55 18.19 6.48
C LEU A 284 -2.12 19.40 7.24
N VAL A 285 -3.15 19.18 8.05
CA VAL A 285 -3.97 20.23 8.66
C VAL A 285 -3.16 21.13 9.59
N GLU A 286 -2.21 20.56 10.33
CA GLU A 286 -1.35 21.30 11.26
C GLU A 286 -0.58 22.47 10.59
N PHE A 287 -0.25 22.35 9.31
CA PHE A 287 0.49 23.40 8.59
C PHE A 287 -0.40 24.36 7.84
N ILE A 288 -1.52 23.88 7.29
CA ILE A 288 -2.41 24.73 6.51
C ILE A 288 -3.22 25.70 7.38
N GLU A 289 -3.00 25.74 8.70
CA GLU A 289 -3.48 26.83 9.57
C GLU A 289 -2.82 28.18 9.22
N ASP A 290 -1.59 28.18 8.71
CA ASP A 290 -0.94 29.38 8.20
C ASP A 290 -1.47 29.71 6.78
N GLU A 291 -2.08 30.88 6.65
CA GLU A 291 -2.64 31.39 5.38
C GLU A 291 -1.61 31.38 4.25
N LYS A 292 -0.36 31.71 4.55
CA LYS A 292 0.74 31.69 3.58
C LYS A 292 0.93 30.31 2.96
N TYR A 293 0.75 29.24 3.74
CA TYR A 293 0.89 27.88 3.23
C TYR A 293 -0.33 27.44 2.44
N ARG A 294 -1.55 27.88 2.81
CA ARG A 294 -2.75 27.62 2.02
C ARG A 294 -2.64 28.16 0.60
N GLU A 295 -2.09 29.36 0.45
CA GLU A 295 -1.87 29.94 -0.87
C GLU A 295 -0.93 29.11 -1.74
N THR A 296 -0.01 28.33 -1.18
CA THR A 296 0.89 27.48 -1.97
C THR A 296 0.21 26.23 -2.57
N ILE A 297 -0.96 25.87 -2.08
CA ILE A 297 -1.69 24.69 -2.53
C ILE A 297 -2.47 25.05 -3.80
N GLU A 298 -2.21 24.34 -4.89
CA GLU A 298 -2.96 24.47 -6.14
C GLU A 298 -4.33 23.80 -6.00
N HIS A 299 -4.33 22.53 -5.56
CA HIS A 299 -5.53 21.70 -5.49
C HIS A 299 -5.32 20.49 -4.58
N ILE A 300 -6.36 20.07 -3.87
CA ILE A 300 -6.39 18.83 -3.10
C ILE A 300 -7.44 17.87 -3.67
N HIS A 301 -7.03 16.66 -4.04
CA HIS A 301 -7.95 15.58 -4.39
C HIS A 301 -8.12 14.66 -3.18
N ILE A 302 -9.35 14.50 -2.70
CA ILE A 302 -9.63 13.91 -1.37
C ILE A 302 -10.46 12.64 -1.51
N MET A 303 -9.93 11.52 -1.03
CA MET A 303 -10.71 10.32 -0.77
C MET A 303 -11.37 10.41 0.61
N GLY A 304 -12.70 10.46 0.64
CA GLY A 304 -13.45 10.47 1.89
C GLY A 304 -14.77 11.23 1.79
N GLY A 305 -15.52 11.28 2.89
CA GLY A 305 -16.78 11.99 2.98
C GLY A 305 -17.77 11.21 3.81
N TRP A 306 -18.94 10.90 3.24
CA TRP A 306 -20.06 10.30 3.96
C TRP A 306 -20.68 9.10 3.24
N MET A 307 -21.43 8.31 3.99
CA MET A 307 -22.44 7.37 3.52
C MET A 307 -23.83 7.90 3.89
N GLU A 308 -24.80 7.66 3.01
CA GLU A 308 -26.22 7.97 3.27
C GLU A 308 -26.90 6.79 3.99
N VAL A 309 -27.68 7.11 5.02
CA VAL A 309 -28.49 6.13 5.76
C VAL A 309 -29.68 5.74 4.90
N LYS A 310 -29.91 4.43 4.73
CA LYS A 310 -30.98 3.93 3.86
C LYS A 310 -32.35 4.41 4.38
N GLY A 311 -33.08 5.14 3.53
CA GLY A 311 -34.42 5.64 3.86
C GLY A 311 -34.42 6.90 4.73
N SER A 312 -33.27 7.57 4.84
CA SER A 312 -33.09 8.83 5.55
C SER A 312 -32.22 9.78 4.73
N ASP A 313 -32.36 11.09 4.92
CA ASP A 313 -31.48 12.11 4.34
C ASP A 313 -30.16 12.25 5.12
N GLU A 314 -30.04 11.53 6.24
CA GLU A 314 -28.91 11.53 7.15
C GLU A 314 -27.64 10.95 6.50
N LYS A 315 -26.52 11.59 6.79
CA LYS A 315 -25.20 11.29 6.26
C LYS A 315 -24.22 11.10 7.41
N HIS A 316 -23.48 9.99 7.42
CA HIS A 316 -22.42 9.73 8.39
C HIS A 316 -21.07 9.58 7.71
N SER A 317 -20.01 9.99 8.40
CA SER A 317 -18.63 9.94 7.89
C SER A 317 -18.14 8.54 7.52
N THR A 318 -17.26 8.50 6.54
CA THR A 318 -16.53 7.31 6.09
C THR A 318 -15.21 7.14 6.82
N TYR A 319 -14.55 6.00 6.58
CA TYR A 319 -13.28 5.58 7.18
C TYR A 319 -12.26 6.71 7.40
N ASN A 320 -11.75 7.36 6.34
CA ASN A 320 -10.73 8.41 6.47
C ASN A 320 -11.17 9.59 7.37
N VAL A 321 -12.45 9.96 7.33
CA VAL A 321 -12.96 11.03 8.21
C VAL A 321 -13.02 10.54 9.66
N ASN A 322 -13.43 9.29 9.88
CA ASN A 322 -13.53 8.72 11.22
C ASN A 322 -12.17 8.48 11.89
N MET A 323 -11.12 8.24 11.09
CA MET A 323 -9.75 8.05 11.60
C MET A 323 -9.15 9.33 12.18
N ASP A 324 -9.56 10.51 11.69
CA ASP A 324 -9.26 11.80 12.32
C ASP A 324 -10.31 12.86 11.96
N VAL A 325 -11.38 12.91 12.76
CA VAL A 325 -12.53 13.77 12.51
C VAL A 325 -12.18 15.25 12.65
N ASN A 326 -11.29 15.61 13.58
CA ASN A 326 -10.97 17.00 13.86
C ASN A 326 -10.18 17.60 12.70
N SER A 327 -9.15 16.88 12.23
CA SER A 327 -8.38 17.30 11.05
C SER A 327 -9.27 17.33 9.81
N SER A 328 -10.15 16.35 9.64
CA SER A 328 -11.08 16.33 8.51
C SER A 328 -12.06 17.50 8.53
N ALA A 329 -12.67 17.80 9.69
CA ALA A 329 -13.56 18.95 9.87
C ALA A 329 -12.83 20.26 9.57
N LYS A 330 -11.62 20.42 10.12
CA LYS A 330 -10.79 21.59 9.90
C LYS A 330 -10.41 21.78 8.43
N LEU A 331 -10.07 20.71 7.72
CA LEU A 331 -9.79 20.78 6.28
C LEU A 331 -11.01 21.28 5.49
N MET A 332 -12.22 20.80 5.82
CA MET A 332 -13.45 21.23 5.14
C MET A 332 -13.77 22.71 5.38
N GLU A 333 -13.41 23.28 6.53
CA GLU A 333 -13.55 24.73 6.80
C GLU A 333 -12.76 25.58 5.79
N TYR A 334 -11.60 25.10 5.34
CA TYR A 334 -10.78 25.78 4.33
C TYR A 334 -11.34 25.66 2.90
N GLY A 335 -12.54 25.09 2.74
CA GLY A 335 -13.21 24.92 1.46
C GLY A 335 -13.46 26.23 0.70
N LYS A 336 -13.45 27.40 1.35
CA LYS A 336 -13.54 28.71 0.67
C LYS A 336 -12.18 29.22 0.16
N GLU A 337 -11.08 28.72 0.72
CA GLU A 337 -9.74 29.22 0.46
C GLU A 337 -8.98 28.31 -0.51
N ILE A 338 -9.07 26.99 -0.32
CA ILE A 338 -8.33 25.97 -1.06
C ILE A 338 -9.26 25.25 -2.03
N SER A 339 -8.84 25.10 -3.28
CA SER A 339 -9.56 24.29 -4.27
C SER A 339 -9.44 22.80 -3.96
N MET A 340 -10.59 22.12 -3.89
CA MET A 340 -10.64 20.70 -3.56
C MET A 340 -11.58 19.94 -4.51
N THR A 341 -11.26 18.67 -4.77
CA THR A 341 -12.17 17.72 -5.42
C THR A 341 -12.41 16.58 -4.44
N LEU A 342 -13.67 16.36 -4.07
CA LEU A 342 -14.08 15.39 -3.07
C LEU A 342 -14.68 14.14 -3.74
N TYR A 343 -14.01 13.00 -3.52
CA TYR A 343 -14.44 11.67 -3.95
C TYR A 343 -15.09 10.97 -2.76
N SER A 344 -16.38 11.25 -2.52
CA SER A 344 -17.11 10.61 -1.41
C SER A 344 -17.72 9.26 -1.80
N SER A 345 -18.33 8.53 -0.85
CA SER A 345 -18.79 7.16 -1.12
C SER A 345 -19.80 7.05 -2.27
N HIS A 346 -20.53 8.13 -2.60
CA HIS A 346 -21.42 8.17 -3.76
C HIS A 346 -20.65 7.97 -5.08
N ALA A 347 -19.44 8.51 -5.19
CA ALA A 347 -18.57 8.36 -6.34
C ALA A 347 -18.13 6.90 -6.51
N ILE A 348 -17.80 6.22 -5.40
CA ILE A 348 -17.49 4.78 -5.39
C ILE A 348 -18.69 3.97 -5.86
N LYS A 349 -19.88 4.24 -5.30
CA LYS A 349 -21.12 3.55 -5.68
C LYS A 349 -21.40 3.72 -7.17
N SER A 350 -21.19 4.92 -7.71
CA SER A 350 -21.37 5.24 -9.13
C SER A 350 -20.35 4.53 -10.02
N ALA A 351 -19.05 4.61 -9.68
CA ALA A 351 -17.95 3.89 -10.35
C ALA A 351 -18.15 2.37 -10.42
N VAL A 352 -18.94 1.84 -9.50
CA VAL A 352 -19.22 0.41 -9.43
C VAL A 352 -20.54 0.07 -10.11
N TRP A 353 -21.45 1.00 -10.44
CA TRP A 353 -22.81 0.63 -10.86
C TRP A 353 -22.96 0.26 -12.36
N GLU A 354 -22.08 0.72 -13.25
CA GLU A 354 -22.47 0.77 -14.68
C GLU A 354 -21.99 -0.36 -15.60
N ASN A 355 -20.76 -0.90 -15.55
CA ASN A 355 -20.34 -1.81 -16.63
C ASN A 355 -19.10 -2.62 -16.29
N CYS A 356 -19.26 -3.94 -16.19
CA CYS A 356 -18.11 -4.83 -16.28
C CYS A 356 -18.43 -6.18 -17.00
N SER A 357 -19.58 -6.29 -17.67
CA SER A 357 -19.75 -7.19 -18.84
C SER A 357 -20.82 -6.64 -19.77
N THR A 358 -20.59 -6.70 -21.09
CA THR A 358 -21.57 -6.30 -22.12
C THR A 358 -22.86 -7.14 -22.07
N GLU A 359 -22.83 -8.29 -21.41
CA GLU A 359 -23.92 -9.27 -21.34
C GLU A 359 -24.88 -9.07 -20.15
N ASN A 360 -24.55 -8.23 -19.15
CA ASN A 360 -25.38 -8.03 -17.95
C ASN A 360 -25.92 -6.59 -17.80
N ARG A 361 -26.31 -5.97 -18.91
CA ARG A 361 -27.05 -4.69 -18.89
C ARG A 361 -28.43 -4.91 -18.23
N GLY A 362 -28.67 -4.28 -17.08
CA GLY A 362 -29.99 -4.25 -16.43
C GLY A 362 -30.18 -5.16 -15.20
N LYS A 363 -29.14 -5.87 -14.74
CA LYS A 363 -29.15 -6.56 -13.44
C LYS A 363 -28.17 -5.84 -12.51
N LYS A 364 -28.57 -5.57 -11.25
CA LYS A 364 -27.78 -4.88 -10.20
C LYS A 364 -26.30 -5.29 -10.31
N ALA A 365 -25.47 -4.42 -10.86
CA ALA A 365 -24.21 -4.86 -11.44
C ALA A 365 -23.21 -5.33 -10.38
N PHE A 366 -23.36 -4.91 -9.12
CA PHE A 366 -22.45 -5.26 -8.04
C PHE A 366 -23.21 -5.25 -6.71
N PRO A 367 -23.57 -6.40 -6.12
CA PRO A 367 -23.78 -6.40 -4.69
C PRO A 367 -22.43 -6.02 -4.06
N GLU A 368 -22.38 -4.84 -3.40
CA GLU A 368 -21.43 -4.48 -2.33
C GLU A 368 -20.18 -3.62 -2.62
N GLY A 369 -19.98 -3.08 -3.83
CA GLY A 369 -19.03 -1.96 -4.01
C GLY A 369 -17.56 -2.31 -4.31
N SER A 370 -17.24 -3.54 -4.75
CA SER A 370 -15.86 -4.00 -5.02
C SER A 370 -15.60 -4.44 -6.47
N ILE A 371 -14.40 -4.16 -6.98
CA ILE A 371 -13.86 -4.76 -8.21
C ILE A 371 -13.37 -6.18 -7.90
N ASN A 372 -13.76 -7.18 -8.70
CA ASN A 372 -13.38 -8.59 -8.53
C ASN A 372 -13.43 -9.37 -9.86
N SER A 373 -13.11 -10.67 -9.82
CA SER A 373 -12.99 -11.50 -11.02
C SER A 373 -14.31 -11.70 -11.78
N LYS A 374 -15.46 -11.54 -11.12
CA LYS A 374 -16.78 -11.72 -11.76
C LYS A 374 -17.20 -10.51 -12.55
N ASN A 375 -16.88 -9.32 -12.04
CA ASN A 375 -17.25 -8.08 -12.69
C ASN A 375 -16.11 -7.61 -13.60
N CYS A 376 -14.88 -7.46 -13.14
CA CYS A 376 -13.81 -6.88 -13.94
C CYS A 376 -12.66 -7.87 -14.14
N PRO A 377 -12.91 -9.00 -14.84
CA PRO A 377 -11.96 -10.10 -14.95
C PRO A 377 -10.63 -9.64 -15.55
N GLN A 378 -10.66 -8.83 -16.62
CA GLN A 378 -9.43 -8.36 -17.28
C GLN A 378 -8.52 -7.59 -16.31
N LEU A 379 -9.07 -6.65 -15.54
CA LEU A 379 -8.29 -5.85 -14.59
C LEU A 379 -7.72 -6.73 -13.47
N ILE A 380 -8.53 -7.64 -12.93
CA ILE A 380 -8.09 -8.57 -11.89
C ILE A 380 -7.03 -9.56 -12.40
N GLU A 381 -7.15 -10.05 -13.64
CA GLU A 381 -6.13 -10.90 -14.25
C GLU A 381 -4.79 -10.19 -14.37
N MET A 382 -4.78 -8.89 -14.70
CA MET A 382 -3.55 -8.10 -14.77
C MET A 382 -2.96 -7.82 -13.38
N ILE A 383 -3.78 -7.41 -12.40
CA ILE A 383 -3.30 -7.11 -11.03
C ILE A 383 -2.73 -8.36 -10.35
N PHE A 384 -3.41 -9.50 -10.55
CA PHE A 384 -3.08 -10.77 -9.90
C PHE A 384 -2.30 -11.74 -10.81
N ASP A 385 -1.68 -11.23 -11.88
CA ASP A 385 -0.74 -12.00 -12.70
C ASP A 385 0.51 -12.34 -11.88
N LYS A 386 0.77 -13.64 -11.70
CA LYS A 386 1.91 -14.14 -10.91
C LYS A 386 3.26 -13.89 -11.59
N GLN A 387 3.26 -13.61 -12.89
CA GLN A 387 4.47 -13.32 -13.66
C GLN A 387 4.95 -11.87 -13.44
N VAL A 388 4.10 -10.99 -12.91
CA VAL A 388 4.42 -9.58 -12.69
C VAL A 388 4.83 -9.35 -11.23
N THR A 389 6.12 -9.56 -10.95
CA THR A 389 6.64 -9.60 -9.57
C THR A 389 6.50 -8.30 -8.80
N CYS A 390 6.47 -7.15 -9.48
CA CYS A 390 6.28 -5.84 -8.84
C CYS A 390 4.88 -5.66 -8.21
N LEU A 391 3.90 -6.48 -8.62
CA LEU A 391 2.54 -6.47 -8.08
C LEU A 391 2.36 -7.43 -6.89
N LYS A 392 3.36 -8.24 -6.56
CA LYS A 392 3.28 -9.23 -5.47
C LYS A 392 2.90 -8.61 -4.11
N PRO A 393 3.40 -7.43 -3.70
CA PRO A 393 2.95 -6.80 -2.45
C PRO A 393 1.45 -6.49 -2.41
N ILE A 394 0.85 -6.07 -3.54
CA ILE A 394 -0.59 -5.83 -3.65
C ILE A 394 -1.34 -7.15 -3.46
N GLN A 395 -0.91 -8.20 -4.16
CA GLN A 395 -1.54 -9.53 -4.10
C GLN A 395 -1.54 -10.09 -2.67
N ILE A 396 -0.43 -9.92 -1.93
CA ILE A 396 -0.30 -10.31 -0.53
C ILE A 396 -1.22 -9.47 0.35
N ALA A 397 -1.20 -8.15 0.20
CA ALA A 397 -1.98 -7.22 1.01
C ALA A 397 -3.49 -7.46 0.86
N THR A 398 -3.99 -7.61 -0.37
CA THR A 398 -5.41 -7.89 -0.63
C THR A 398 -5.86 -9.20 0.02
N LYS A 399 -5.08 -10.27 -0.14
CA LYS A 399 -5.40 -11.57 0.47
C LYS A 399 -5.38 -11.51 1.99
N SER A 400 -4.40 -10.83 2.57
CA SER A 400 -4.28 -10.69 4.01
C SER A 400 -5.44 -9.86 4.59
N TRP A 401 -5.82 -8.78 3.90
CA TRP A 401 -6.95 -7.93 4.28
C TRP A 401 -8.29 -8.65 4.23
N ASP A 402 -8.59 -9.37 3.14
CA ASP A 402 -9.85 -10.11 3.07
C ASP A 402 -9.95 -11.18 4.16
N ASN A 403 -8.86 -11.89 4.47
CA ASN A 403 -8.82 -12.86 5.57
C ASN A 403 -9.08 -12.19 6.92
N HIS A 404 -8.52 -10.99 7.13
CA HIS A 404 -8.73 -10.19 8.33
C HIS A 404 -10.20 -9.78 8.46
N LEU A 405 -10.78 -9.20 7.41
CA LEU A 405 -12.19 -8.80 7.39
C LEU A 405 -13.14 -9.96 7.68
N ILE A 406 -12.88 -11.13 7.10
CA ILE A 406 -13.68 -12.35 7.35
C ILE A 406 -13.55 -12.83 8.79
N THR A 407 -12.35 -12.73 9.37
CA THR A 407 -12.11 -13.12 10.77
C THR A 407 -12.84 -12.19 11.73
N MET A 408 -12.87 -10.90 11.42
CA MET A 408 -13.59 -9.91 12.23
C MET A 408 -15.11 -10.00 12.10
N ASN A 409 -15.60 -10.24 10.89
CA ASN A 409 -17.02 -10.30 10.60
C ASN A 409 -17.29 -11.41 9.57
N THR A 410 -17.82 -12.53 10.05
CA THR A 410 -18.12 -13.69 9.20
C THR A 410 -19.10 -13.39 8.07
N VAL A 411 -19.95 -12.36 8.19
CA VAL A 411 -20.84 -11.89 7.10
C VAL A 411 -20.02 -11.41 5.90
N MET A 412 -18.81 -10.90 6.11
CA MET A 412 -17.92 -10.49 5.01
C MET A 412 -17.52 -11.68 4.13
N LYS A 413 -17.57 -12.91 4.63
CA LYS A 413 -17.30 -14.10 3.82
C LYS A 413 -18.31 -14.28 2.70
N ASP A 414 -19.59 -14.04 3.00
CA ASP A 414 -20.68 -14.17 2.03
C ASP A 414 -20.64 -13.00 1.03
N ARG A 415 -20.30 -11.80 1.53
CA ARG A 415 -20.15 -10.58 0.74
C ARG A 415 -19.03 -10.68 -0.30
N ILE A 416 -17.81 -10.93 0.20
CA ILE A 416 -16.63 -11.12 -0.64
C ILE A 416 -16.86 -12.31 -1.58
N GLY A 417 -17.38 -13.41 -1.02
CA GLY A 417 -17.55 -14.68 -1.71
C GLY A 417 -16.23 -15.43 -1.87
N VAL A 418 -16.27 -16.76 -1.66
CA VAL A 418 -15.07 -17.61 -1.66
C VAL A 418 -14.25 -17.50 -2.96
N SER A 419 -14.91 -17.28 -4.10
CA SER A 419 -14.25 -17.15 -5.41
C SER A 419 -13.45 -15.85 -5.60
N ASN A 420 -13.74 -14.81 -4.82
CA ASN A 420 -13.07 -13.51 -4.92
C ASN A 420 -12.06 -13.27 -3.78
N LEU A 421 -11.92 -14.22 -2.84
CA LEU A 421 -11.02 -14.09 -1.71
C LEU A 421 -9.58 -13.82 -2.16
N GLY A 422 -9.04 -12.67 -1.74
CA GLY A 422 -7.72 -12.18 -2.11
C GLY A 422 -7.59 -11.73 -3.56
N LYS A 423 -8.71 -11.48 -4.23
CA LYS A 423 -8.82 -11.04 -5.64
C LYS A 423 -9.92 -9.99 -5.82
N GLN A 424 -10.11 -9.15 -4.81
CA GLN A 424 -11.07 -8.06 -4.87
C GLN A 424 -10.56 -6.83 -4.11
N PHE A 425 -11.04 -5.66 -4.48
CA PHE A 425 -10.74 -4.43 -3.76
C PHE A 425 -11.82 -3.36 -4.02
N THR A 426 -11.97 -2.44 -3.08
CA THR A 426 -12.78 -1.23 -3.28
C THR A 426 -11.96 -0.22 -4.09
N PRO A 427 -12.47 0.38 -5.17
CA PRO A 427 -11.69 1.31 -6.00
C PRO A 427 -11.58 2.73 -5.39
N ALA A 428 -11.63 2.88 -4.07
CA ALA A 428 -11.67 4.18 -3.40
C ALA A 428 -10.48 5.08 -3.78
N ASP A 429 -9.28 4.72 -3.36
CA ASP A 429 -8.09 5.53 -3.66
C ASP A 429 -7.68 5.59 -5.13
N PRO A 430 -7.85 4.51 -5.92
CA PRO A 430 -7.63 4.60 -7.36
C PRO A 430 -8.49 5.67 -8.05
N LEU A 431 -9.71 5.96 -7.57
CA LEU A 431 -10.55 7.03 -8.15
C LEU A 431 -9.88 8.41 -8.04
N VAL A 432 -9.23 8.69 -6.91
CA VAL A 432 -8.52 9.96 -6.70
C VAL A 432 -7.38 10.12 -7.70
N VAL A 433 -6.56 9.08 -7.85
CA VAL A 433 -5.42 9.09 -8.77
C VAL A 433 -5.87 9.20 -10.22
N ILE A 434 -6.85 8.41 -10.66
CA ILE A 434 -7.34 8.48 -12.04
C ILE A 434 -8.03 9.81 -12.31
N GLY A 435 -8.82 10.33 -11.37
CA GLY A 435 -9.47 11.64 -11.53
C GLY A 435 -8.51 12.82 -11.54
N PHE A 436 -7.34 12.68 -10.92
CA PHE A 436 -6.23 13.61 -11.07
C PHE A 436 -5.58 13.52 -12.46
N LEU A 437 -5.38 12.29 -12.97
CA LEU A 437 -4.72 12.03 -14.25
C LEU A 437 -5.60 12.39 -15.45
N ASN A 438 -6.90 12.13 -15.34
CA ASN A 438 -7.89 12.32 -16.40
C ASN A 438 -9.13 13.06 -15.85
N PRO A 439 -9.16 14.41 -15.96
CA PRO A 439 -10.29 15.21 -15.51
C PRO A 439 -11.62 14.90 -16.22
N ASP A 440 -11.60 14.31 -17.43
CA ASP A 440 -12.83 13.91 -18.14
C ASP A 440 -13.55 12.74 -17.45
N MET A 441 -12.89 12.08 -16.50
CA MET A 441 -13.52 11.13 -15.60
C MET A 441 -14.52 11.83 -14.65
N LEU A 442 -14.35 13.12 -14.36
CA LEU A 442 -15.15 13.85 -13.40
C LEU A 442 -16.36 14.48 -14.10
N ILE A 443 -17.55 14.06 -13.73
CA ILE A 443 -18.80 14.54 -14.32
C ILE A 443 -19.69 15.20 -13.25
N ASN A 444 -20.64 16.02 -13.70
CA ASN A 444 -21.60 16.73 -12.84
C ASN A 444 -21.00 17.41 -11.60
N PRO A 445 -19.90 18.20 -11.73
CA PRO A 445 -19.30 18.83 -10.56
C PRO A 445 -20.27 19.78 -9.88
N LYS A 446 -20.39 19.67 -8.56
CA LYS A 446 -21.19 20.55 -7.70
C LYS A 446 -20.31 21.20 -6.64
N TYR A 447 -20.42 22.50 -6.47
CA TYR A 447 -19.74 23.19 -5.38
C TYR A 447 -20.56 23.04 -4.10
N VAL A 448 -19.91 22.58 -3.03
CA VAL A 448 -20.58 22.22 -1.77
C VAL A 448 -19.83 22.75 -0.56
N SER A 449 -20.57 23.11 0.48
CA SER A 449 -20.04 23.24 1.84
C SER A 449 -20.28 21.92 2.58
N VAL A 450 -19.27 21.47 3.33
CA VAL A 450 -19.32 20.23 4.11
C VAL A 450 -19.08 20.58 5.57
N ILE A 451 -20.02 20.22 6.44
CA ILE A 451 -19.90 20.42 7.88
C ILE A 451 -19.86 19.04 8.53
N ILE A 452 -18.81 18.77 9.30
CA ILE A 452 -18.64 17.54 10.07
C ILE A 452 -18.93 17.87 11.52
N HIS A 453 -19.98 17.27 12.09
CA HIS A 453 -20.39 17.50 13.47
C HIS A 453 -19.56 16.62 14.40
N VAL A 454 -18.40 17.12 14.83
CA VAL A 454 -17.41 16.37 15.65
C VAL A 454 -17.97 15.87 16.99
N ASP A 455 -19.02 16.50 17.50
CA ASP A 455 -19.69 16.12 18.76
C ASP A 455 -20.89 15.18 18.56
N ASP A 456 -21.32 14.96 17.31
CA ASP A 456 -22.49 14.16 16.95
C ASP A 456 -22.07 12.83 16.32
N ARG A 457 -21.70 11.89 17.20
CA ARG A 457 -21.10 10.60 16.84
C ARG A 457 -22.05 9.43 17.15
N THR A 458 -22.23 8.57 16.15
CA THR A 458 -22.86 7.25 16.29
C THR A 458 -21.83 6.13 16.04
N ASP A 459 -22.26 4.87 16.14
CA ASP A 459 -21.45 3.70 15.76
C ASP A 459 -21.13 3.64 14.26
N GLN A 460 -21.90 4.36 13.44
CA GLN A 460 -21.72 4.48 11.99
C GLN A 460 -20.71 5.57 11.61
N GLY A 461 -20.45 6.52 12.52
CA GLY A 461 -19.54 7.66 12.32
C GLY A 461 -20.14 8.96 12.84
N TYR A 462 -19.50 10.07 12.49
CA TYR A 462 -19.97 11.43 12.78
C TYR A 462 -20.99 11.92 11.76
N ARG A 463 -22.01 12.66 12.20
CA ARG A 463 -23.00 13.29 11.31
C ARG A 463 -22.32 14.30 10.39
N ILE A 464 -22.72 14.30 9.12
CA ILE A 464 -22.24 15.21 8.09
C ILE A 464 -23.43 15.98 7.49
N GLU A 465 -23.29 17.29 7.36
CA GLU A 465 -24.17 18.11 6.53
C GLU A 465 -23.46 18.53 5.25
N VAL A 466 -24.17 18.45 4.13
CA VAL A 466 -23.66 18.84 2.81
C VAL A 466 -24.70 19.74 2.17
N LYS A 467 -24.31 20.96 1.79
CA LYS A 467 -25.19 21.94 1.14
C LYS A 467 -24.51 22.46 -0.11
N GLU A 468 -25.26 22.65 -1.19
CA GLU A 468 -24.74 23.34 -2.36
C GLU A 468 -24.35 24.77 -1.96
N ASP A 469 -23.12 25.17 -2.31
CA ASP A 469 -22.55 26.48 -1.97
C ASP A 469 -21.66 26.94 -3.12
N LYS A 470 -22.09 27.99 -3.83
CA LYS A 470 -21.38 28.53 -5.00
C LYS A 470 -20.08 29.26 -4.64
N GLU A 471 -19.91 29.68 -3.38
CA GLU A 471 -18.67 30.31 -2.91
C GLU A 471 -17.64 29.29 -2.47
N SER A 472 -18.06 28.06 -2.20
CA SER A 472 -17.14 26.97 -1.90
C SER A 472 -16.28 26.63 -3.10
N LYS A 473 -15.01 26.32 -2.85
CA LYS A 473 -14.06 25.75 -3.81
C LYS A 473 -13.96 24.22 -3.67
N ILE A 474 -14.79 23.59 -2.83
CA ILE A 474 -14.91 22.12 -2.76
C ILE A 474 -15.88 21.66 -3.84
N ARG A 475 -15.37 20.86 -4.78
CA ARG A 475 -16.16 20.23 -5.83
C ARG A 475 -16.48 18.79 -5.45
N LEU A 476 -17.75 18.49 -5.21
CA LEU A 476 -18.28 17.14 -5.21
C LEU A 476 -18.46 16.68 -6.66
N VAL A 477 -18.03 15.47 -6.98
CA VAL A 477 -17.99 14.97 -8.37
C VAL A 477 -18.60 13.58 -8.49
N ASP A 478 -19.37 13.38 -9.56
CA ASP A 478 -19.73 12.06 -10.06
C ASP A 478 -18.58 11.52 -10.94
N ILE A 479 -18.60 10.22 -11.22
CA ILE A 479 -17.53 9.52 -11.96
C ILE A 479 -18.09 8.94 -13.25
N ASN A 480 -17.45 9.26 -14.38
CA ASN A 480 -17.57 8.50 -15.60
C ASN A 480 -16.86 7.15 -15.42
N VAL A 481 -17.66 6.15 -15.08
CA VAL A 481 -17.23 4.78 -14.77
C VAL A 481 -16.38 4.16 -15.87
N ARG A 482 -16.78 4.40 -17.13
CA ARG A 482 -16.08 3.84 -18.28
C ARG A 482 -14.67 4.41 -18.40
N THR A 483 -14.55 5.74 -18.34
CA THR A 483 -13.24 6.41 -18.37
C THR A 483 -12.36 5.92 -17.21
N PHE A 484 -12.93 5.76 -16.01
CA PHE A 484 -12.20 5.21 -14.87
C PHE A 484 -11.62 3.82 -15.17
N PHE A 485 -12.44 2.89 -15.68
CA PHE A 485 -12.00 1.53 -15.97
C PHE A 485 -11.00 1.47 -17.13
N ASP A 486 -11.22 2.24 -18.20
CA ASP A 486 -10.31 2.29 -19.35
C ASP A 486 -8.92 2.76 -18.89
N GLU A 487 -8.85 3.78 -18.03
CA GLU A 487 -7.58 4.28 -17.48
C GLU A 487 -6.92 3.31 -16.49
N MET A 488 -7.70 2.61 -15.66
CA MET A 488 -7.20 1.55 -14.79
C MET A 488 -6.58 0.41 -15.62
N VAL A 489 -7.32 -0.07 -16.61
CA VAL A 489 -6.89 -1.14 -17.52
C VAL A 489 -5.62 -0.72 -18.25
N ASP A 490 -5.56 0.49 -18.79
CA ASP A 490 -4.39 0.96 -19.53
C ASP A 490 -3.17 1.15 -18.63
N SER A 491 -3.36 1.60 -17.38
CA SER A 491 -2.29 1.69 -16.39
C SER A 491 -1.71 0.30 -16.07
N PHE A 492 -2.56 -0.70 -15.85
CA PHE A 492 -2.09 -2.06 -15.56
C PHE A 492 -1.54 -2.78 -16.80
N LYS A 493 -2.04 -2.51 -18.01
CA LYS A 493 -1.42 -2.97 -19.26
C LYS A 493 0.03 -2.47 -19.39
N GLN A 494 0.29 -1.21 -19.04
CA GLN A 494 1.65 -0.65 -19.06
C GLN A 494 2.56 -1.37 -18.06
N ILE A 495 2.08 -1.61 -16.83
CA ILE A 495 2.83 -2.37 -15.82
C ILE A 495 3.13 -3.78 -16.32
N VAL A 496 2.12 -4.51 -16.79
CA VAL A 496 2.29 -5.86 -17.33
C VAL A 496 3.30 -5.85 -18.47
N LYS A 497 3.17 -4.93 -19.44
CA LYS A 497 4.11 -4.82 -20.56
C LYS A 497 5.55 -4.56 -20.11
N GLN A 498 5.74 -3.76 -19.06
CA GLN A 498 7.07 -3.37 -18.57
C GLN A 498 7.73 -4.44 -17.70
N TYR A 499 6.95 -5.18 -16.91
CA TYR A 499 7.47 -6.04 -15.83
C TYR A 499 7.14 -7.53 -16.01
N LYS A 500 6.42 -7.93 -17.06
CA LYS A 500 6.23 -9.33 -17.43
C LYS A 500 7.42 -9.82 -18.23
N ASN A 501 8.26 -10.62 -17.58
CA ASN A 501 9.42 -11.29 -18.17
C ASN A 501 9.30 -12.80 -18.00
#